data_AF-A0A0D5LU35-F1
#
_entry.id   AF-A0A0D5LU35-F1
#
_cell.length_a   1.000
_cell.length_b   1.000
_cell.length_c   1.000
_cell.angle_alpha   90.00
_cell.angle_beta   90.00
_cell.angle_gamma   90.00
#
_symmetry.space_group_name_H-M   'P 1'
#
loop_
_entity.id
_entity.type
_entity.pdbx_description
1 polymer ?
#
loop_
_entity_poly.entity_id
_entity_poly.type
_entity_poly.pdbx_seq_one_letter_code
_entity_poly.pdbx_strand_id
1 'polypeptide(L)' 'MLKWALIFLVISLVTGFLGFSGISAATAGIAKILFFIAIVIFALFVILALVGVGIAT' A
#
# COMPACT_ATOMS: atom_id res chain seq x y z
N MET A 1 -2.17 2.78 -7.02
CA MET A 1 -2.26 1.67 -6.05
C MET A 1 -2.41 2.14 -4.60
N LEU A 2 -1.84 3.30 -4.21
CA LEU A 2 -1.94 3.85 -2.83
C LEU A 2 -3.37 4.02 -2.30
N LYS A 3 -4.30 4.46 -3.18
CA LYS A 3 -5.73 4.55 -2.87
C LYS A 3 -6.34 3.20 -2.44
N TRP A 4 -5.93 2.10 -3.07
CA TRP A 4 -6.38 0.76 -2.68
C TRP A 4 -5.78 0.31 -1.35
N ALA A 5 -4.51 0.62 -1.08
CA ALA A 5 -3.87 0.30 0.20
C ALA A 5 -4.55 1.04 1.37
N LEU A 6 -4.92 2.31 1.16
CA LEU A 6 -5.62 3.13 2.15
C LEU A 6 -7.05 2.60 2.41
N ILE A 7 -7.75 2.17 1.36
CA ILE A 7 -9.06 1.51 1.49
C ILE A 7 -8.96 0.22 2.32
N PHE A 8 -7.99 -0.64 2.02
CA PHE A 8 -7.77 -1.89 2.79
C PHE A 8 -7.35 -1.63 4.24
N LEU A 9 -6.59 -0.57 4.50
CA LEU A 9 -6.22 -0.13 5.85
C LEU A 9 -7.44 0.32 6.65
N VAL A 10 -8.33 1.11 6.04
CA VAL A 10 -9.58 1.55 6.67
C VAL A 10 -10.49 0.36 6.96
N ILE A 11 -10.63 -0.59 6.02
CA ILE A 11 -11.46 -1.79 6.22
C ILE A 11 -10.92 -2.66 7.37
N SER A 12 -9.59 -2.88 7.45
CA SER A 12 -8.97 -3.65 8.54
C SER A 12 -9.20 -3.00 9.91
N LEU A 13 -9.17 -1.68 9.97
CA LEU A 13 -9.38 -0.90 11.19
C LEU A 13 -10.85 -0.93 11.62
N VAL A 14 -11.78 -0.75 10.69
CA VAL A 14 -13.22 -0.82 10.96
C VAL A 14 -13.65 -2.23 11.39
N THR A 15 -13.17 -3.27 10.70
CA THR A 15 -13.47 -4.68 11.05
C THR A 15 -12.84 -5.10 12.37
N GLY A 16 -11.65 -4.59 12.69
CA GLY A 16 -11.01 -4.80 14.00
C GLY A 16 -11.78 -4.11 15.13
N PHE A 17 -12.27 -2.90 14.89
CA PHE A 17 -13.06 -2.14 15.87
C PHE A 17 -14.43 -2.78 16.16
N LEU A 18 -15.03 -3.40 15.16
CA LEU A 18 -16.30 -4.14 15.28
C LEU A 18 -16.14 -5.53 15.94
N GLY A 19 -14.92 -5.92 16.36
CA GLY A 19 -14.66 -7.20 17.02
C GLY A 19 -14.41 -8.38 16.09
N PHE A 20 -14.37 -8.17 14.76
CA PHE A 20 -14.08 -9.21 13.78
C PHE A 20 -12.55 -9.37 13.58
N SER A 21 -11.86 -9.83 14.63
CA SER A 21 -10.39 -9.94 14.64
C SER A 21 -9.83 -10.83 13.52
N GLY A 22 -10.53 -11.91 13.15
CA GLY A 22 -10.13 -12.81 12.06
C GLY A 22 -10.16 -12.14 10.67
N ILE A 23 -11.15 -11.28 10.43
CA ILE A 23 -11.30 -10.55 9.16
C ILE A 23 -10.31 -9.39 9.13
N SER A 24 -10.09 -8.72 10.26
CA SER A 24 -9.09 -7.67 10.40
C SER A 24 -7.68 -8.20 10.10
N ALA A 25 -7.33 -9.38 10.62
CA ALA A 25 -6.05 -10.04 10.38
C ALA A 25 -5.85 -10.45 8.91
N ALA A 26 -6.87 -11.03 8.28
CA ALA A 26 -6.82 -11.38 6.85
C ALA A 26 -6.67 -10.13 5.96
N THR A 27 -7.43 -9.08 6.27
CA THR A 27 -7.40 -7.79 5.54
C THR A 27 -6.07 -7.06 5.76
N ALA A 28 -5.51 -7.11 6.96
CA ALA A 28 -4.20 -6.54 7.30
C ALA A 28 -3.06 -7.22 6.53
N GLY A 29 -3.14 -8.54 6.31
CA GLY A 29 -2.20 -9.28 5.47
C GLY A 29 -2.20 -8.78 4.02
N ILE A 30 -3.38 -8.58 3.44
CA ILE A 30 -3.55 -8.06 2.08
C ILE A 30 -3.09 -6.60 1.97
N ALA A 31 -3.37 -5.76 2.99
CA ALA A 31 -2.89 -4.40 3.06
C ALA A 31 -1.35 -4.30 3.04
N LYS A 32 -0.65 -5.19 3.75
CA LYS A 32 0.82 -5.26 3.74
C LYS A 32 1.37 -5.56 2.35
N ILE A 33 0.77 -6.51 1.62
CA ILE A 33 1.19 -6.86 0.26
C ILE A 33 1.03 -5.66 -0.67
N LEU A 34 -0.11 -4.96 -0.60
CA LEU A 34 -0.35 -3.76 -1.41
C LEU A 34 0.61 -2.61 -1.07
N PHE A 35 0.94 -2.44 0.22
CA PHE A 35 1.89 -1.43 0.68
C PHE A 35 3.31 -1.73 0.20
N PHE A 36 3.69 -3.01 0.21
CA PHE A 36 5.00 -3.44 -0.29
C PHE A 36 5.14 -3.19 -1.79
N ILE A 37 4.12 -3.52 -2.59
CA ILE A 37 4.08 -3.22 -4.04
C ILE A 37 4.16 -1.70 -4.28
N ALA A 38 3.45 -0.91 -3.47
CA ALA A 38 3.51 0.55 -3.56
C ALA A 38 4.91 1.09 -3.25
N ILE A 39 5.58 0.56 -2.22
CA ILE A 39 6.97 0.94 -1.88
C ILE A 39 7.92 0.56 -3.01
N VAL A 40 7.81 -0.64 -3.59
CA VAL A 40 8.71 -1.06 -4.68
C VAL A 40 8.55 -0.14 -5.89
N ILE A 41 7.32 0.15 -6.30
CA ILE A 41 7.05 1.08 -7.42
C ILE A 41 7.52 2.50 -7.08
N PHE A 42 7.25 2.97 -5.85
CA PHE A 42 7.69 4.29 -5.41
C PHE A 42 9.20 4.40 -5.36
N ALA A 43 9.89 3.39 -4.84
CA ALA A 43 11.35 3.33 -4.82
C ALA A 43 11.93 3.30 -6.23
N LEU A 44 11.34 2.54 -7.17
CA LEU A 44 11.72 2.58 -8.58
C LEU A 44 11.56 3.97 -9.17
N PHE A 45 10.44 4.65 -8.90
CA PHE A 45 10.21 6.03 -9.34
C PHE A 45 11.20 7.02 -8.72
N VAL A 46 11.51 6.87 -7.43
CA VAL A 46 12.50 7.70 -6.73
C VAL A 46 13.89 7.47 -7.29
N ILE A 47 14.27 6.23 -7.56
CA ILE A 47 15.57 5.91 -8.18
C ILE A 47 15.63 6.47 -9.60
N LEU A 48 14.58 6.31 -10.41
CA LEU A 48 14.47 6.92 -11.75
C LEU A 48 14.58 8.45 -11.72
N ALA A 49 13.90 9.09 -10.75
CA ALA A 49 13.95 10.54 -10.56
C ALA A 49 15.32 11.01 -10.03
N LEU A 50 15.93 10.28 -9.10
CA LEU A 50 17.21 10.62 -8.48
C LEU A 50 18.40 10.36 -9.41
N VAL A 51 18.34 9.31 -10.23
CA VAL A 51 19.33 9.01 -11.28
C VAL A 51 19.20 9.99 -12.46
N GLY A 52 18.22 10.90 -12.45
CA GLY A 52 18.13 11.98 -13.42
C GLY A 52 17.74 11.50 -14.80
N VAL A 53 16.90 10.46 -14.90
CA VAL A 53 16.18 10.17 -16.14
C VAL A 53 15.11 11.25 -16.30
N GLY A 54 15.54 12.40 -16.79
CA GLY A 54 14.65 13.36 -17.40
C GLY A 54 13.95 12.68 -18.57
N ILE A 55 12.68 12.31 -18.37
CA ILE A 55 11.70 12.14 -19.46
C ILE A 55 11.34 13.51 -20.05
N ALA A 56 12.34 14.37 -20.22
CA ALA A 56 12.28 15.66 -20.88
C ALA A 56 12.88 15.50 -22.27
N THR A 57 12.25 14.64 -23.08
CA THR A 57 12.26 14.69 -24.55
C THR A 57 10.93 14.13 -25.03
#